data_AF-A0A7G6E3Y4-F1
#
_entry.id   AF-A0A7G6E3Y4-F1
#
_cell.length_a   1.000
_cell.length_b   1.000
_cell.length_c   1.000
_cell.angle_alpha   90.00
_cell.angle_beta   90.00
_cell.angle_gamma   90.00
#
_symmetry.space_group_name_H-M   'P 1'
#
loop_
_entity.id
_entity.type
_entity.pdbx_description
1 polymer ?
#
loop_
_entity_poly.entity_id
_entity_poly.type
_entity_poly.pdbx_seq_one_letter_code
_entity_poly.pdbx_strand_id
1 'polypeptide(L)'
;MGCGGRGWGGFPLFGCGGGMFFPEPGRYRRNEEFEDRSSDYRLIKKELQKMYASGMITSGMYDEYLEQLKKGRFTLDDLWELRQSLKERVSSSRDSKVSREDKSVLFENKKMELHKAREETLLILQNLRNAQAELRKKMEQEELLAKEMISTDERAARAHLEKRQDFAEQAADIEVKIQEIHKTLEQLKELETKLETKIAEQKVAAQRQRLNELEDMVNNL
;
A
#
# COMPACT_ATOMS: atom_id res chain seq x y z
N MET A 1 -54.52 9.63 -8.17
CA MET A 1 -55.25 9.44 -6.90
C MET A 1 -55.43 7.94 -6.71
N GLY A 2 -54.98 7.23 -5.67
CA GLY A 2 -54.14 7.51 -4.50
C GLY A 2 -53.17 6.33 -4.28
N CYS A 3 -52.01 6.53 -3.66
CA CYS A 3 -51.74 6.26 -2.22
C CYS A 3 -51.72 4.74 -1.89
N GLY A 4 -50.73 4.11 -1.25
CA GLY A 4 -49.55 4.55 -0.50
C GLY A 4 -49.41 3.72 0.81
N GLY A 5 -48.16 3.45 1.26
CA GLY A 5 -47.75 3.10 2.65
C GLY A 5 -47.77 1.59 3.01
N ARG A 6 -46.69 0.91 3.44
CA ARG A 6 -45.79 1.01 4.63
C ARG A 6 -46.47 0.76 6.00
N GLY A 7 -45.91 -0.17 6.79
CA GLY A 7 -46.15 -0.32 8.25
C GLY A 7 -46.11 -1.79 8.70
N TRP A 8 -44.96 -2.32 9.16
CA TRP A 8 -44.56 -2.44 10.58
C TRP A 8 -45.57 -3.20 11.47
N GLY A 9 -45.24 -4.43 11.84
CA GLY A 9 -45.91 -5.21 12.89
C GLY A 9 -44.86 -5.98 13.69
N GLY A 10 -44.63 -5.55 14.93
CA GLY A 10 -43.72 -6.19 15.87
C GLY A 10 -44.46 -7.01 16.94
N PHE A 11 -43.73 -8.01 17.47
CA PHE A 11 -43.79 -8.66 18.80
C PHE A 11 -45.08 -9.43 19.21
N PRO A 12 -44.94 -10.58 19.93
CA PRO A 12 -44.57 -10.65 21.36
C PRO A 12 -43.48 -11.71 21.68
N LEU A 13 -42.57 -11.54 22.65
CA LEU A 13 -42.64 -11.67 24.13
C LEU A 13 -42.84 -13.12 24.68
N PHE A 14 -41.83 -13.57 25.45
CA PHE A 14 -41.76 -14.64 26.50
C PHE A 14 -41.61 -16.14 26.14
N GLY A 15 -40.62 -16.79 26.82
CA GLY A 15 -40.58 -18.24 27.01
C GLY A 15 -39.22 -18.81 27.48
N CYS A 16 -39.03 -18.95 28.80
CA CYS A 16 -37.94 -19.71 29.43
C CYS A 16 -38.00 -21.22 29.14
N GLY A 17 -36.84 -21.88 29.12
CA GLY A 17 -36.69 -23.23 29.72
C GLY A 17 -36.34 -24.39 28.79
N GLY A 18 -35.14 -24.95 28.97
CA GLY A 18 -34.92 -26.39 29.15
C GLY A 18 -34.83 -27.33 27.94
N GLY A 19 -33.65 -27.94 27.76
CA GLY A 19 -33.54 -29.40 27.60
C GLY A 19 -33.49 -30.02 26.20
N MET A 20 -32.27 -30.47 25.83
CA MET A 20 -31.88 -31.65 25.03
C MET A 20 -32.84 -32.28 24.00
N PHE A 21 -32.41 -32.41 22.73
CA PHE A 21 -32.09 -33.71 22.07
C PHE A 21 -31.58 -33.51 20.62
N PHE A 22 -30.34 -33.98 20.37
CA PHE A 22 -29.62 -34.43 19.15
C PHE A 22 -30.09 -34.08 17.72
N PRO A 23 -29.12 -33.83 16.80
CA PRO A 23 -28.62 -34.95 15.98
C PRO A 23 -27.08 -35.02 15.84
N GLU A 24 -26.56 -36.25 15.99
CA GLU A 24 -25.30 -36.76 15.40
C GLU A 24 -25.53 -37.20 13.94
N PRO A 25 -24.51 -37.58 13.14
CA PRO A 25 -23.08 -37.24 13.17
C PRO A 25 -22.55 -36.85 11.78
N GLY A 26 -21.77 -35.77 11.70
CA GLY A 26 -21.17 -35.28 10.44
C GLY A 26 -19.75 -34.76 10.62
N ARG A 27 -18.84 -35.64 11.07
CA ARG A 27 -17.38 -35.60 10.90
C ARG A 27 -16.71 -34.21 10.78
N TYR A 28 -16.64 -33.48 11.89
CA TYR A 28 -15.53 -32.53 12.08
C TYR A 28 -14.35 -33.29 12.69
N ARG A 29 -13.33 -33.50 11.87
CA ARG A 29 -12.00 -33.98 12.30
C ARG A 29 -11.35 -32.83 13.08
N ARG A 30 -11.62 -32.78 14.39
CA ARG A 30 -10.96 -31.91 15.37
C ARG A 30 -9.48 -32.31 15.45
N ASN A 31 -8.63 -31.61 14.70
CA ASN A 31 -7.18 -31.64 14.88
C ASN A 31 -6.75 -30.51 15.85
N GLU A 32 -7.45 -30.37 16.98
CA GLU A 32 -7.09 -29.45 18.07
C GLU A 32 -6.56 -30.29 19.23
N GLU A 33 -5.40 -30.92 19.04
CA GLU A 33 -4.75 -31.64 20.14
C GLU A 33 -3.23 -31.68 19.96
N PHE A 34 -2.62 -30.52 19.75
CA PHE A 34 -1.17 -30.35 19.83
C PHE A 34 -0.72 -29.02 20.47
N GLU A 35 -1.63 -28.27 21.09
CA GLU A 35 -1.26 -26.95 21.64
C GLU A 35 -0.66 -26.98 23.06
N ASP A 36 -0.61 -28.12 23.76
CA ASP A 36 -0.37 -28.05 25.22
C ASP A 36 0.54 -29.09 25.90
N ARG A 37 1.60 -29.62 25.26
CA ARG A 37 2.45 -30.64 25.94
C ARG A 37 3.97 -30.51 25.90
N SER A 38 4.57 -29.54 25.20
CA SER A 38 6.03 -29.34 25.28
C SER A 38 6.41 -28.01 25.90
N SER A 39 7.20 -28.05 26.97
CA SER A 39 7.86 -26.89 27.59
C SER A 39 8.61 -26.05 26.54
N ASP A 40 9.19 -26.74 25.55
CA ASP A 40 10.01 -26.15 24.51
C ASP A 40 9.17 -25.34 23.51
N TYR A 41 7.95 -25.80 23.18
CA TYR A 41 7.04 -25.07 22.30
C TYR A 41 6.69 -23.69 22.88
N ARG A 42 6.35 -23.63 24.17
CA ARG A 42 6.03 -22.38 24.86
C ARG A 42 7.25 -21.48 24.98
N LEU A 43 8.43 -22.05 25.17
CA LEU A 43 9.69 -21.31 25.27
C LEU A 43 10.07 -20.70 23.92
N ILE A 44 10.04 -21.48 22.84
CA ILE A 44 10.34 -21.03 21.48
C ILE A 44 9.36 -19.93 21.06
N LYS A 45 8.05 -20.13 21.27
CA LYS A 45 7.02 -19.14 20.94
C LYS A 45 7.25 -17.81 21.65
N LYS A 46 7.56 -17.85 22.96
CA LYS A 46 7.86 -16.64 23.74
C LYS A 46 9.10 -15.92 23.22
N GLU A 47 10.13 -16.66 22.82
CA GLU A 47 11.37 -16.05 22.34
C GLU A 47 11.20 -15.43 20.94
N LEU A 48 10.47 -16.09 20.04
CA LEU A 48 10.06 -15.50 18.76
C LEU A 48 9.25 -14.22 18.96
N GLN A 49 8.33 -14.20 19.93
CA GLN A 49 7.53 -13.02 20.25
C GLN A 49 8.40 -11.86 20.75
N LYS A 50 9.42 -12.12 21.57
CA LYS A 50 10.39 -11.09 21.99
C LYS A 50 11.23 -10.59 20.82
N MET A 51 11.69 -11.48 19.94
CA MET A 51 12.45 -11.10 18.75
C MET A 51 11.62 -10.18 17.84
N TYR A 52 10.35 -10.50 17.64
CA TYR A 52 9.41 -9.65 16.89
C TYR A 52 9.19 -8.29 17.57
N ALA A 53 8.88 -8.28 18.87
CA ALA A 53 8.67 -7.04 19.63
C ALA A 53 9.91 -6.13 19.66
N SER A 54 11.11 -6.73 19.67
CA SER A 54 12.39 -6.01 19.59
C SER A 54 12.79 -5.58 18.17
N GLY A 55 12.01 -5.97 17.15
CA GLY A 55 12.29 -5.65 15.75
C GLY A 55 13.44 -6.43 15.12
N MET A 56 13.89 -7.52 15.76
CA MET A 56 14.95 -8.39 15.19
C MET A 56 14.44 -9.24 14.01
N ILE A 57 13.15 -9.58 14.01
CA ILE A 57 12.48 -10.30 12.92
C ILE A 57 11.27 -9.51 12.43
N THR A 58 10.96 -9.61 11.14
CA THR A 58 9.81 -8.94 10.52
C THR A 58 8.51 -9.69 10.80
N SER A 59 7.36 -9.04 10.56
CA SER A 59 6.05 -9.67 10.75
C SER A 59 5.87 -10.94 9.91
N GLY A 60 6.31 -10.92 8.64
CA GLY A 60 6.22 -12.09 7.76
C GLY A 60 7.07 -13.26 8.26
N MET A 61 8.31 -12.99 8.70
CA MET A 61 9.18 -14.02 9.27
C MET A 61 8.60 -14.61 10.57
N TYR A 62 8.01 -13.76 11.42
CA TYR A 62 7.38 -14.20 12.66
C TYR A 62 6.21 -15.17 12.40
N ASP A 63 5.34 -14.84 11.44
CA ASP A 63 4.19 -15.68 11.08
C ASP A 63 4.65 -17.02 10.46
N GLU A 64 5.68 -16.98 9.61
CA GLU A 64 6.29 -18.19 9.02
C GLU A 64 6.88 -19.12 10.08
N TYR A 65 7.65 -18.60 11.05
CA TYR A 65 8.21 -19.41 12.13
C TYR A 65 7.14 -19.96 13.07
N LEU A 66 6.07 -19.20 13.33
CA LEU A 66 4.94 -19.70 14.10
C LEU A 66 4.22 -20.84 13.39
N GLU A 67 4.05 -20.76 12.07
CA GLU A 67 3.48 -21.86 11.30
C GLU A 67 4.37 -23.10 11.30
N GLN A 68 5.69 -22.93 11.16
CA GLN A 68 6.64 -24.04 11.21
C GLN A 68 6.68 -24.69 12.60
N LEU A 69 6.59 -23.88 13.66
CA LEU A 69 6.49 -24.34 15.04
C LEU A 69 5.20 -25.13 15.29
N LYS A 70 4.05 -24.65 14.78
CA LYS A 70 2.77 -25.40 14.83
C LYS A 70 2.83 -26.72 14.07
N LYS A 71 3.59 -26.78 12.98
CA LYS A 71 3.81 -28.00 12.18
C LYS A 71 4.90 -28.92 12.76
N GLY A 72 5.53 -28.55 13.88
CA GLY A 72 6.60 -29.32 14.53
C GLY A 72 7.93 -29.34 13.76
N ARG A 73 8.13 -28.41 12.83
CA ARG A 73 9.32 -28.31 11.96
C ARG A 73 10.32 -27.24 12.42
N PHE A 74 10.06 -26.63 13.56
CA PHE A 74 10.90 -25.58 14.13
C PHE A 74 11.23 -25.95 15.57
N THR A 75 12.52 -26.11 15.85
CA THR A 75 13.07 -26.65 17.09
C THR A 75 13.91 -25.62 17.84
N LEU A 76 14.44 -26.00 19.01
CA LEU A 76 15.32 -25.12 19.80
C LEU A 76 16.65 -24.82 19.08
N ASP A 77 17.16 -25.77 18.29
CA ASP A 77 18.38 -25.59 17.52
C ASP A 77 18.16 -24.54 16.42
N ASP A 78 17.03 -24.61 15.71
CA ASP A 78 16.64 -23.60 14.71
C ASP A 78 16.50 -22.19 15.30
N LEU A 79 15.98 -22.09 16.53
CA LEU A 79 15.91 -20.83 17.26
C LEU A 79 17.31 -20.29 17.61
N TRP A 80 18.26 -21.17 17.94
CA TRP A 80 19.63 -20.78 18.25
C TRP A 80 20.37 -20.31 16.99
N GLU A 81 20.22 -21.02 15.87
CA GLU A 81 20.75 -20.60 14.56
C GLU A 81 20.15 -19.26 14.11
N LEU A 82 18.84 -19.07 14.29
CA LEU A 82 18.18 -17.79 14.04
C LEU A 82 18.80 -16.68 14.90
N ARG A 83 19.06 -16.93 16.17
CA ARG A 83 19.70 -15.95 17.06
C ARG A 83 21.13 -15.63 16.64
N GLN A 84 21.90 -16.61 16.17
CA GLN A 84 23.26 -16.40 15.68
C GLN A 84 23.28 -15.59 14.39
N SER A 85 22.45 -15.96 13.40
CA SER A 85 22.34 -15.23 12.14
C SER A 85 21.87 -13.78 12.35
N LEU A 86 20.96 -13.55 13.29
CA LEU A 86 20.55 -12.20 13.69
C LEU A 86 21.68 -11.42 14.37
N LYS A 87 22.48 -12.06 15.22
CA LYS A 87 23.64 -11.42 15.85
C LYS A 87 24.70 -11.04 14.81
N GLU A 88 24.94 -11.88 13.81
CA GLU A 88 25.84 -11.60 12.68
C GLU A 88 25.32 -10.46 11.79
N ARG A 89 24.01 -10.40 11.54
CA ARG A 89 23.37 -9.27 10.86
C ARG A 89 23.53 -7.96 11.64
N VAL A 90 23.39 -8.00 12.96
CA VAL A 90 23.56 -6.81 13.80
C VAL A 90 25.03 -6.38 13.86
N SER A 91 26.00 -7.30 13.91
CA SER A 91 27.42 -6.95 13.87
C SER A 91 27.87 -6.44 12.49
N SER A 92 27.40 -7.05 11.41
CA SER A 92 27.67 -6.55 10.05
C SER A 92 26.96 -5.22 9.74
N SER A 93 25.80 -4.93 10.35
CA SER A 93 25.15 -3.62 10.24
C SER A 93 25.85 -2.51 11.04
N ARG A 94 26.71 -2.86 12.02
CA ARG A 94 27.52 -1.88 12.76
C ARG A 94 28.81 -1.50 12.03
N ASP A 95 29.31 -2.37 11.14
CA ASP A 95 30.50 -2.09 10.32
C ASP A 95 30.18 -1.50 8.93
N SER A 96 28.91 -1.46 8.53
CA SER A 96 28.50 -0.61 7.40
C SER A 96 28.40 0.86 7.85
N LYS A 97 29.53 1.45 8.21
CA LYS A 97 29.74 2.90 8.11
C LYS A 97 29.68 3.24 6.62
N VAL A 98 28.48 3.34 6.06
CA VAL A 98 28.25 3.96 4.75
C VAL A 98 28.86 5.36 4.85
N SER A 99 29.91 5.60 4.06
CA SER A 99 30.65 6.86 4.13
C SER A 99 29.72 8.02 3.85
N ARG A 100 30.01 9.21 4.38
CA ARG A 100 29.20 10.40 4.14
C ARG A 100 29.07 10.70 2.64
N GLU A 101 30.14 10.43 1.89
CA GLU A 101 30.19 10.55 0.44
C GLU A 101 29.15 9.64 -0.25
N ASP A 102 28.98 8.40 0.22
CA ASP A 102 28.01 7.45 -0.34
C ASP A 102 26.56 7.91 -0.08
N LYS A 103 26.30 8.52 1.08
CA LYS A 103 24.96 9.06 1.39
C LYS A 103 24.61 10.24 0.48
N SER A 104 25.53 11.18 0.27
CA SER A 104 25.29 12.30 -0.65
C SER A 104 24.98 11.84 -2.08
N VAL A 105 25.75 10.87 -2.60
CA VAL A 105 25.54 10.32 -3.95
C VAL A 105 24.19 9.59 -4.03
N LEU A 106 23.78 8.88 -2.98
CA LEU A 106 22.46 8.24 -2.91
C LEU A 106 21.30 9.25 -2.93
N PHE A 107 21.42 10.40 -2.27
CA PHE A 107 20.37 11.44 -2.30
C PHE A 107 20.31 12.14 -3.67
N GLU A 108 21.45 12.37 -4.31
CA GLU A 108 21.50 12.92 -5.67
C GLU A 108 20.88 11.97 -6.68
N ASN A 109 21.19 10.68 -6.60
CA ASN A 109 20.57 9.66 -7.45
C ASN A 109 19.05 9.61 -7.25
N LYS A 110 18.58 9.61 -6.00
CA LYS A 110 17.13 9.65 -5.69
C LYS A 110 16.46 10.92 -6.19
N LYS A 111 17.15 12.07 -6.16
CA LYS A 111 16.63 13.32 -6.72
C LYS A 111 16.50 13.24 -8.24
N MET A 112 17.48 12.64 -8.92
CA MET A 112 17.39 12.41 -10.37
C MET A 112 16.27 11.43 -10.73
N GLU A 113 16.10 10.34 -9.96
CA GLU A 113 15.01 9.38 -10.16
C GLU A 113 13.64 10.03 -9.99
N LEU A 114 13.45 10.86 -8.94
CA LEU A 114 12.22 11.62 -8.76
C LEU A 114 11.94 12.59 -9.91
N HIS A 115 12.98 13.28 -10.40
CA HIS A 115 12.84 14.19 -11.53
C HIS A 115 12.40 13.46 -12.80
N LYS A 116 13.03 12.31 -13.11
CA LYS A 116 12.66 11.48 -14.25
C LYS A 116 11.22 10.96 -14.14
N ALA A 117 10.84 10.44 -12.97
CA ALA A 117 9.47 9.98 -12.72
C ALA A 117 8.45 11.12 -12.90
N ARG A 118 8.80 12.35 -12.51
CA ARG A 118 7.98 13.53 -12.71
C ARG A 118 7.85 13.93 -14.18
N GLU A 119 8.93 13.89 -14.95
CA GLU A 119 8.90 14.16 -16.39
C GLU A 119 8.04 13.12 -17.13
N GLU A 120 8.21 11.84 -16.82
CA GLU A 120 7.41 10.75 -17.40
C GLU A 120 5.92 10.91 -17.08
N THR A 121 5.57 11.21 -15.83
CA THR A 121 4.17 11.44 -15.43
C THR A 121 3.56 12.67 -16.09
N LEU A 122 4.33 13.74 -16.30
CA LEU A 122 3.89 14.91 -17.06
C LEU A 122 3.64 14.59 -18.55
N LEU A 123 4.49 13.77 -19.17
CA LEU A 123 4.30 13.30 -20.55
C LEU A 123 3.02 12.47 -20.68
N ILE A 124 2.79 11.54 -19.74
CA ILE A 124 1.56 10.73 -19.71
C ILE A 124 0.33 11.64 -19.57
N LEU A 125 0.39 12.64 -18.67
CA LEU A 125 -0.69 13.59 -18.47
C LEU A 125 -0.98 14.41 -19.73
N GLN A 126 0.04 14.84 -20.45
CA GLN A 126 -0.12 15.55 -21.72
C GLN A 126 -0.78 14.66 -22.77
N ASN A 127 -0.36 13.40 -22.89
CA ASN A 127 -0.94 12.43 -23.82
C ASN A 127 -2.43 12.18 -23.52
N LEU A 128 -2.79 12.02 -22.24
CA LEU A 128 -4.19 11.84 -21.84
C LEU A 128 -5.03 13.08 -22.14
N ARG A 129 -4.50 14.29 -21.91
CA ARG A 129 -5.20 15.53 -22.28
C ARG A 129 -5.43 15.64 -23.78
N ASN A 130 -4.45 15.25 -24.60
CA ASN A 130 -4.59 15.24 -26.05
C ASN A 130 -5.67 14.23 -26.48
N ALA A 131 -5.64 13.01 -25.94
CA ALA A 131 -6.66 11.99 -26.21
C ALA A 131 -8.07 12.45 -25.80
N GLN A 132 -8.20 13.13 -24.65
CA GLN A 132 -9.47 13.70 -24.20
C GLN A 132 -9.97 14.79 -25.17
N ALA A 133 -9.07 15.66 -25.67
CA ALA A 133 -9.41 16.69 -26.64
C ALA A 133 -9.85 16.07 -27.99
N GLU A 134 -9.22 14.99 -28.43
CA GLU A 134 -9.64 14.26 -29.63
C GLU A 134 -11.02 13.62 -29.48
N LEU A 135 -11.32 13.02 -28.33
CA LEU A 135 -12.65 12.47 -28.05
C LEU A 135 -13.71 13.57 -28.08
N ARG A 136 -13.44 14.75 -27.51
CA ARG A 136 -14.35 15.90 -27.56
C ARG A 136 -14.64 16.33 -29.00
N LYS A 137 -13.61 16.39 -29.86
CA LYS A 137 -13.80 16.69 -31.29
C LYS A 137 -14.66 15.63 -31.98
N LYS A 138 -14.44 14.35 -31.68
CA LYS A 138 -15.27 13.26 -32.23
C LYS A 138 -16.73 13.36 -31.75
N MET A 139 -16.96 13.69 -30.48
CA MET A 139 -18.30 13.93 -29.95
C MET A 139 -19.02 15.07 -30.68
N GLU A 140 -18.32 16.18 -30.95
CA GLU A 140 -18.88 17.31 -31.71
C GLU A 140 -19.23 16.90 -33.14
N GLN A 141 -18.37 16.11 -33.80
CA GLN A 141 -18.62 15.59 -35.15
C GLN A 141 -19.84 14.67 -35.19
N GLU A 142 -19.95 13.71 -34.26
CA GLU A 142 -21.10 12.81 -34.17
C GLU A 142 -22.39 13.60 -33.86
N GLU A 143 -22.33 14.65 -33.05
CA GLU A 143 -23.48 15.52 -32.77
C GLU A 143 -23.94 16.28 -34.02
N LEU A 144 -23.00 16.78 -34.84
CA LEU A 144 -23.32 17.45 -36.11
C LEU A 144 -23.96 16.47 -37.10
N LEU A 145 -23.40 15.27 -37.26
CA LEU A 145 -23.95 14.23 -38.13
C LEU A 145 -25.36 13.81 -37.68
N ALA A 146 -25.59 13.69 -36.37
CA ALA A 146 -26.92 13.42 -35.84
C ALA A 146 -27.92 14.52 -36.18
N LYS A 147 -27.52 15.80 -36.07
CA LYS A 147 -28.37 16.96 -36.42
C LYS A 147 -28.72 17.02 -37.90
N GLU A 148 -27.79 16.66 -38.78
CA GLU A 148 -28.05 16.60 -40.22
C GLU A 148 -29.00 15.46 -40.59
N MET A 149 -28.83 14.30 -39.97
CA MET A 149 -29.61 13.08 -40.27
C MET A 149 -31.00 13.06 -39.65
N ILE A 150 -31.29 13.86 -38.62
CA ILE A 150 -32.57 13.76 -37.88
C ILE A 150 -33.81 13.99 -38.75
N SER A 151 -33.66 14.77 -39.82
CA SER A 151 -34.75 15.09 -40.75
C SER A 151 -34.98 14.03 -41.84
N THR A 152 -33.98 13.18 -42.10
CA THR A 152 -33.97 12.21 -43.22
C THR A 152 -34.03 10.77 -42.73
N ASP A 153 -33.29 10.43 -41.67
CA ASP A 153 -33.26 9.11 -41.05
C ASP A 153 -33.03 9.21 -39.54
N GLU A 154 -34.13 9.11 -38.77
CA GLU A 154 -34.09 9.15 -37.32
C GLU A 154 -33.26 8.01 -36.72
N ARG A 155 -33.24 6.83 -37.35
CA ARG A 155 -32.48 5.69 -36.84
C ARG A 155 -30.98 5.94 -36.99
N ALA A 156 -30.56 6.51 -38.12
CA ALA A 156 -29.18 6.93 -38.32
C ALA A 156 -28.77 8.02 -37.32
N ALA A 157 -29.62 9.02 -37.10
CA ALA A 157 -29.37 10.08 -36.11
C ALA A 157 -29.19 9.52 -34.69
N ARG A 158 -30.02 8.55 -34.28
CA ARG A 158 -29.88 7.87 -32.98
C ARG A 158 -28.56 7.10 -32.87
N ALA A 159 -28.12 6.42 -33.93
CA ALA A 159 -26.84 5.70 -33.92
C ALA A 159 -25.63 6.64 -33.75
N HIS A 160 -25.68 7.85 -34.34
CA HIS A 160 -24.65 8.88 -34.13
C HIS A 160 -24.67 9.41 -32.67
N LEU A 161 -25.86 9.59 -32.08
CA LEU A 161 -25.97 9.98 -30.67
C LEU A 161 -25.46 8.90 -29.70
N GLU A 162 -25.67 7.62 -30.01
CA GLU A 162 -25.14 6.50 -29.23
C GLU A 162 -23.60 6.50 -29.26
N LYS A 163 -22.99 6.64 -30.44
CA LYS A 163 -21.52 6.78 -30.55
C LYS A 163 -20.97 8.00 -29.81
N ARG A 164 -21.69 9.13 -29.84
CA ARG A 164 -21.34 10.31 -29.05
C ARG A 164 -21.33 10.00 -27.56
N GLN A 165 -22.30 9.22 -27.07
CA GLN A 165 -22.36 8.79 -25.69
C GLN A 165 -21.17 7.89 -25.34
N ASP A 166 -20.82 6.93 -26.20
CA ASP A 166 -19.63 6.08 -26.01
C ASP A 166 -18.34 6.92 -25.87
N PHE A 167 -18.16 7.93 -26.73
CA PHE A 167 -17.03 8.84 -26.63
C PHE A 167 -17.07 9.70 -25.36
N ALA A 168 -18.25 10.08 -24.88
CA ALA A 168 -18.40 10.83 -23.63
C ALA A 168 -18.02 9.98 -22.40
N GLU A 169 -18.40 8.71 -22.38
CA GLU A 169 -18.02 7.76 -21.33
C GLU A 169 -16.50 7.56 -21.31
N GLN A 170 -15.88 7.34 -22.48
CA GLN A 170 -14.42 7.26 -22.60
C GLN A 170 -13.72 8.54 -22.14
N ALA A 171 -14.28 9.71 -22.46
CA ALA A 171 -13.71 10.99 -22.05
C ALA A 171 -13.81 11.21 -20.53
N ALA A 172 -14.88 10.74 -19.89
CA ALA A 172 -15.05 10.77 -18.44
C ALA A 172 -14.04 9.84 -17.74
N ASP A 173 -13.83 8.63 -18.26
CA ASP A 173 -12.81 7.71 -17.73
C ASP A 173 -11.40 8.29 -17.81
N ILE A 174 -11.08 8.97 -18.92
CA ILE A 174 -9.79 9.68 -19.05
C ILE A 174 -9.69 10.83 -18.03
N GLU A 175 -10.79 11.54 -17.77
CA GLU A 175 -10.81 12.63 -16.79
C GLU A 175 -10.50 12.13 -15.37
N VAL A 176 -11.06 10.99 -14.96
CA VAL A 176 -10.75 10.35 -13.68
C VAL A 176 -9.25 10.01 -13.59
N LYS A 177 -8.69 9.41 -14.64
CA LYS A 177 -7.24 9.09 -14.70
C LYS A 177 -6.37 10.33 -14.63
N ILE A 178 -6.77 11.43 -15.27
CA ILE A 178 -6.06 12.71 -15.18
C ILE A 178 -6.06 13.22 -13.73
N GLN A 179 -7.18 13.14 -13.02
CA GLN A 179 -7.26 13.54 -11.61
C GLN A 179 -6.38 12.65 -10.71
N GLU A 180 -6.34 11.34 -10.96
CA GLU A 180 -5.45 10.42 -10.24
C GLU A 180 -3.97 10.78 -10.47
N ILE A 181 -3.58 11.08 -11.71
CA ILE A 181 -2.20 11.49 -12.02
C ILE A 181 -1.85 12.83 -11.35
N HIS A 182 -2.79 13.78 -11.23
CA HIS A 182 -2.56 15.00 -10.45
C HIS A 182 -2.25 14.70 -8.98
N LYS A 183 -3.00 13.78 -8.36
CA LYS A 183 -2.70 13.35 -6.97
C LYS A 183 -1.32 12.71 -6.87
N THR A 184 -0.95 11.88 -7.84
CA THR A 184 0.39 11.27 -7.90
C THR A 184 1.49 12.33 -8.04
N LEU A 185 1.26 13.37 -8.85
CA LEU A 185 2.19 14.50 -8.99
C LEU A 185 2.32 15.32 -7.70
N GLU A 186 1.22 15.50 -6.95
CA GLU A 186 1.26 16.14 -5.63
C GLU A 186 2.07 15.30 -4.63
N GLN A 187 1.85 13.98 -4.59
CA GLN A 187 2.63 13.07 -3.76
C GLN A 187 4.12 13.09 -4.12
N LEU A 188 4.47 13.14 -5.42
CA LEU A 188 5.86 13.28 -5.86
C LEU A 188 6.48 14.59 -5.37
N LYS A 189 5.77 15.71 -5.42
CA LYS A 189 6.24 17.00 -4.86
C LYS A 189 6.45 16.92 -3.35
N GLU A 190 5.56 16.27 -2.61
CA GLU A 190 5.75 16.04 -1.18
C GLU A 190 7.00 15.20 -0.90
N LEU A 191 7.28 14.19 -1.72
CA LEU A 191 8.48 13.38 -1.59
C LEU A 191 9.74 14.17 -1.92
N GLU A 192 9.71 15.04 -2.95
CA GLU A 192 10.80 15.97 -3.28
C GLU A 192 11.12 16.87 -2.07
N THR A 193 10.11 17.52 -1.48
CA THR A 193 10.31 18.40 -0.31
C THR A 193 10.86 17.63 0.90
N LYS A 194 10.34 16.42 1.18
CA LYS A 194 10.87 15.54 2.24
C LYS A 194 12.31 15.09 2.00
N LEU A 195 12.71 14.96 0.73
CA LEU A 195 14.09 14.62 0.37
C LEU A 195 15.01 15.83 0.57
N GLU A 196 14.56 17.03 0.19
CA GLU A 196 15.30 18.28 0.40
C GLU A 196 15.50 18.59 1.88
N THR A 197 14.48 18.39 2.73
CA THR A 197 14.63 18.56 4.18
C THR A 197 15.65 17.59 4.75
N LYS A 198 15.64 16.32 4.34
CA LYS A 198 16.66 15.33 4.75
C LYS A 198 18.07 15.70 4.31
N ILE A 199 18.24 16.25 3.11
CA ILE A 199 19.54 16.78 2.66
C ILE A 199 19.97 17.95 3.56
N ALA A 200 19.07 18.87 3.88
CA ALA A 200 19.37 20.01 4.75
C ALA A 200 19.74 19.57 6.18
N GLU A 201 19.00 18.63 6.76
CA GLU A 201 19.30 18.03 8.07
C GLU A 201 20.69 17.39 8.09
N GLN A 202 21.07 16.68 7.04
CA GLN A 202 22.41 16.09 6.94
C GLN A 202 23.51 17.15 6.83
N LYS A 203 23.28 18.24 6.09
CA LYS A 203 24.22 19.35 6.01
C LYS A 203 24.42 20.01 7.39
N VAL A 204 23.34 20.23 8.13
CA VAL A 204 23.39 20.77 9.50
C VAL A 204 24.10 19.81 10.45
N ALA A 205 23.81 18.50 10.37
CA ALA A 205 24.50 17.50 11.18
C ALA A 205 26.00 17.43 10.87
N ALA A 206 26.39 17.58 9.60
CA ALA A 206 27.79 17.64 9.20
C ALA A 206 28.49 18.90 9.73
N GLN A 207 27.82 20.06 9.67
CA GLN A 207 28.36 21.30 10.23
C GLN A 207 28.52 21.24 11.75
N ARG A 208 27.54 20.69 12.48
CA ARG A 208 27.63 20.49 13.94
C ARG A 208 28.80 19.60 14.33
N GLN A 209 29.04 18.51 13.60
CA GLN A 209 30.19 17.66 13.89
C GLN A 209 31.53 18.37 13.63
N ARG A 210 31.64 19.16 12.56
CA ARG A 210 32.84 19.98 12.33
C ARG A 210 33.05 21.02 13.43
N LEU A 211 31.99 21.62 13.96
CA LEU A 211 32.08 22.53 15.11
C LEU A 211 32.58 21.80 16.36
N ASN A 212 32.04 20.63 16.66
CA ASN A 212 32.51 19.82 17.80
C ASN A 212 33.98 19.43 17.64
N GLU A 213 34.40 19.00 16.44
CA GLU A 213 35.82 18.71 16.15
C GLU A 213 36.72 19.92 16.37
N LEU A 214 36.27 21.12 15.98
CA LEU A 214 37.00 22.38 16.21
C LEU A 214 37.02 22.78 17.69
N GLU A 215 35.92 22.63 18.42
CA GLU A 215 35.85 22.89 19.86
C GLU A 215 36.76 21.94 20.64
N ASP A 216 36.78 20.65 20.29
CA ASP A 216 37.68 19.67 20.87
C ASP A 216 39.15 20.03 20.60
N MET A 217 39.48 20.54 19.40
CA MET A 217 40.83 21.02 19.10
C MET A 217 41.22 22.28 19.89
N VAL A 218 40.28 23.21 20.13
CA VAL A 218 40.52 24.43 20.91
C VAL A 218 40.64 24.12 22.41
N ASN A 219 39.85 23.20 22.94
CA ASN A 219 39.87 22.84 24.37
C ASN A 219 41.06 21.96 24.77
N ASN A 220 41.76 21.36 23.80
CA ASN A 220 42.96 20.54 24.01
C ASN A 220 44.28 21.30 23.72
N LEU A 221 44.23 22.62 23.57
CA LEU A 221 45.38 23.55 23.51
C LEU A 221 45.58 24.25 24.85
#